data_AF-A0A373VLW3-F1
#
_entry.id   AF-A0A373VLW3-F1
#
_cell.length_a   1.000
_cell.length_b   1.000
_cell.length_c   1.000
_cell.angle_alpha   90.00
_cell.angle_beta   90.00
_cell.angle_gamma   90.00
#
_symmetry.space_group_name_H-M   'P 1'
#
loop_
_entity.id
_entity.type
_entity.pdbx_description
1 polymer ?
#
loop_
_entity_poly.entity_id
_entity_poly.type
_entity_poly.pdbx_seq_one_letter_code
_entity_poly.pdbx_strand_id
1 'polypeptide(L)'
;MADEAGSVSYEGGRKPNQIHHFATNKSKKYTSQFKNITQKYGLDLDGDWNKELMPHQGRHPYAYHDYVLDNMQKFNKIAKGDKTKFLKLYDQMKQKIISNPDMLYKYYWNNQ
;
A
#
# COMPACT_ATOMS: atom_id res chain seq x y z
N MET A 1 25.14 -1.03 46.59
CA MET A 1 24.40 0.22 46.91
C MET A 1 25.24 1.33 46.28
N ALA A 2 24.87 2.01 45.20
CA ALA A 2 23.67 2.09 44.37
C ALA A 2 24.17 2.26 42.90
N ASP A 3 23.68 1.48 41.95
CA ASP A 3 22.60 1.85 41.00
C ASP A 3 22.83 3.20 40.29
N GLU A 4 23.53 3.16 39.15
CA GLU A 4 23.32 4.13 38.07
C GLU A 4 22.53 3.45 36.95
N ALA A 5 21.30 3.92 36.79
CA ALA A 5 20.33 3.45 35.84
C ALA A 5 20.87 3.59 34.41
N GLY A 6 21.08 2.44 33.76
CA GLY A 6 21.25 2.37 32.31
C GLY A 6 20.07 3.06 31.65
N SER A 7 20.36 4.09 30.84
CA SER A 7 19.41 4.70 29.94
C SER A 7 18.90 3.63 28.97
N VAL A 8 17.73 3.06 29.26
CA VAL A 8 17.03 2.16 28.35
C VAL A 8 16.49 3.04 27.21
N SER A 9 17.25 3.12 26.12
CA SER A 9 16.74 3.63 24.85
C SER A 9 15.68 2.64 24.38
N TYR A 10 14.41 3.02 24.45
CA TYR A 10 13.34 2.32 23.76
C TYR A 10 13.52 2.49 22.24
N GLU A 11 14.43 1.71 21.64
CA GLU A 11 14.37 1.44 20.21
C GLU A 11 13.16 0.54 19.97
N GLY A 12 11.98 1.15 19.78
CA GLY A 12 10.82 0.47 19.22
C GLY A 12 11.21 -0.09 17.86
N GLY A 13 11.52 -1.38 17.80
CA GLY A 13 12.11 -2.04 16.63
C GLY A 13 11.35 -1.72 15.35
N ARG A 14 12.05 -1.12 14.37
CA ARG A 14 11.50 -0.85 13.04
C ARG A 14 10.96 -2.15 12.46
N LYS A 15 9.77 -2.10 11.87
CA LYS A 15 9.13 -3.28 11.26
C LYS A 15 10.05 -3.89 10.18
N PRO A 16 10.04 -5.22 9.97
CA PRO A 16 10.86 -5.83 8.94
C PRO A 16 10.46 -5.34 7.55
N ASN A 17 11.42 -5.29 6.63
CA ASN A 17 11.14 -5.03 5.23
C ASN A 17 10.50 -6.27 4.60
N GLN A 18 9.34 -6.09 3.96
CA GLN A 18 8.62 -7.13 3.24
C GLN A 18 8.17 -6.60 1.88
N ILE A 19 8.07 -7.49 0.89
CA ILE A 19 7.46 -7.15 -0.40
C ILE A 19 5.97 -6.87 -0.15
N HIS A 20 5.60 -5.61 -0.32
CA HIS A 20 4.25 -5.11 -0.12
C HIS A 20 3.51 -5.02 -1.46
N HIS A 21 2.32 -5.60 -1.53
CA HIS A 21 1.40 -5.44 -2.67
C HIS A 21 0.42 -4.30 -2.38
N PHE A 22 0.47 -3.22 -3.15
CA PHE A 22 -0.40 -2.07 -2.93
C PHE A 22 -1.87 -2.42 -3.20
N ALA A 23 -2.16 -2.96 -4.38
CA ALA A 23 -3.42 -3.65 -4.68
C ALA A 23 -3.27 -5.15 -4.40
N THR A 24 -3.92 -5.66 -3.36
CA THR A 24 -3.76 -7.06 -2.95
C THR A 24 -4.30 -8.05 -3.99
N ASN A 25 -3.55 -9.14 -4.23
CA ASN A 25 -3.97 -10.29 -5.03
C ASN A 25 -4.56 -11.44 -4.20
N LYS A 26 -4.72 -11.28 -2.87
CA LYS A 26 -5.13 -12.35 -1.93
C LYS A 26 -6.45 -12.09 -1.22
N SER A 27 -7.07 -10.92 -1.39
CA SER A 27 -8.33 -10.59 -0.71
C SER A 27 -9.56 -11.14 -1.42
N LYS A 28 -10.46 -11.80 -0.68
CA LYS A 28 -11.77 -12.22 -1.20
C LYS A 28 -12.66 -11.04 -1.61
N LYS A 29 -12.54 -9.89 -0.93
CA LYS A 29 -13.36 -8.69 -1.19
C LYS A 29 -12.80 -7.83 -2.34
N TYR A 30 -11.47 -7.70 -2.43
CA TYR A 30 -10.86 -6.68 -3.30
C TYR A 30 -10.22 -7.22 -4.58
N THR A 31 -9.70 -8.45 -4.57
CA THR A 31 -8.87 -8.96 -5.70
C THR A 31 -9.60 -8.88 -7.04
N SER A 32 -10.86 -9.31 -7.11
CA SER A 32 -11.63 -9.27 -8.37
C SER A 32 -11.85 -7.84 -8.88
N GLN A 33 -12.05 -6.88 -7.98
CA GLN A 33 -12.26 -5.48 -8.35
C GLN A 33 -10.99 -4.85 -8.92
N PHE A 34 -9.83 -5.15 -8.32
CA PHE A 34 -8.55 -4.75 -8.86
C PHE A 34 -8.29 -5.39 -10.23
N LYS A 35 -8.52 -6.71 -10.37
CA LYS A 35 -8.33 -7.43 -11.63
C LYS A 35 -9.19 -6.84 -12.77
N ASN A 36 -10.45 -6.50 -12.49
CA ASN A 36 -11.35 -5.90 -13.48
C ASN A 36 -10.81 -4.57 -14.04
N ILE A 37 -10.01 -3.84 -13.27
CA ILE A 37 -9.34 -2.62 -13.73
C ILE A 37 -8.04 -2.98 -14.46
N THR A 38 -7.17 -3.79 -13.86
CA THR A 38 -5.82 -4.04 -14.39
C THR A 38 -5.81 -4.82 -15.69
N GLN A 39 -6.79 -5.70 -15.91
CA GLN A 39 -6.94 -6.43 -17.18
C GLN A 39 -7.12 -5.51 -18.39
N LYS A 40 -7.74 -4.33 -18.22
CA LYS A 40 -7.90 -3.33 -19.29
C LYS A 40 -6.57 -2.75 -19.78
N TYR A 41 -5.52 -2.91 -18.98
CA TYR A 41 -4.17 -2.41 -19.24
C TYR A 41 -3.17 -3.55 -19.45
N GLY A 42 -3.61 -4.82 -19.50
CA GLY A 42 -2.73 -5.98 -19.58
C GLY A 42 -1.74 -6.04 -18.40
N LEU A 43 -2.23 -5.81 -17.18
CA LEU A 43 -1.44 -5.80 -15.95
C LEU A 43 -1.86 -6.95 -15.01
N ASP A 44 -0.87 -7.73 -14.56
CA ASP A 44 -1.03 -8.74 -13.52
C ASP A 44 -0.83 -8.11 -12.12
N LEU A 45 -1.66 -8.49 -11.14
CA LEU A 45 -1.55 -7.96 -9.77
C LEU A 45 -0.28 -8.41 -9.04
N ASP A 46 0.39 -9.47 -9.50
CA ASP A 46 1.70 -9.86 -9.01
C ASP A 46 2.85 -9.20 -9.79
N GLY A 47 2.57 -8.31 -10.74
CA GLY A 47 3.61 -7.57 -11.46
C GLY A 47 4.34 -6.53 -10.59
N ASP A 48 5.59 -6.25 -10.93
CA ASP A 48 6.49 -5.36 -10.18
C ASP A 48 5.93 -3.93 -10.03
N TRP A 49 5.11 -3.48 -10.98
CA TRP A 49 4.44 -2.18 -10.90
C TRP A 49 3.61 -1.99 -9.60
N ASN A 50 3.11 -3.09 -9.04
CA ASN A 50 2.24 -3.16 -7.85
C ASN A 50 2.99 -3.58 -6.57
N LYS A 51 4.32 -3.68 -6.61
CA LYS A 51 5.15 -4.13 -5.49
C LYS A 51 6.15 -3.05 -5.08
N GLU A 52 6.50 -3.06 -3.80
CA GLU A 52 7.66 -2.34 -3.26
C GLU A 52 8.20 -3.05 -2.01
N LEU A 53 9.50 -2.98 -1.75
CA LEU A 53 10.08 -3.45 -0.49
C LEU A 53 9.93 -2.35 0.58
N MET A 54 9.08 -2.57 1.58
CA MET A 54 8.77 -1.55 2.60
C MET A 54 8.75 -2.11 4.02
N PRO A 55 9.01 -1.28 5.06
CA PRO A 55 8.82 -1.66 6.46
C PRO A 55 7.34 -1.94 6.75
N HIS A 56 6.95 -3.21 6.75
CA HIS A 56 5.55 -3.60 6.85
C HIS A 56 5.42 -4.96 7.57
N GLN A 57 4.38 -5.08 8.40
CA GLN A 57 4.02 -6.35 9.01
C GLN A 57 2.51 -6.42 9.25
N GLY A 58 1.92 -7.57 8.94
CA GLY A 58 0.52 -7.86 9.24
C GLY A 58 -0.46 -7.42 8.14
N ARG A 59 -1.75 -7.45 8.46
CA ARG A 59 -2.84 -7.18 7.51
C ARG A 59 -3.17 -5.68 7.46
N HIS A 60 -3.45 -5.18 6.26
CA HIS A 60 -3.95 -3.82 6.08
C HIS A 60 -5.45 -3.72 6.41
N PRO A 61 -5.92 -2.56 6.91
CA PRO A 61 -7.34 -2.32 7.16
C PRO A 61 -8.12 -2.19 5.84
N TYR A 62 -9.45 -2.37 5.90
CA TYR A 62 -10.30 -2.15 4.73
C TYR A 62 -10.21 -0.74 4.17
N ALA A 63 -10.08 0.29 5.02
CA ALA A 63 -9.91 1.67 4.60
C ALA A 63 -8.68 1.88 3.68
N TYR A 64 -7.59 1.15 3.93
CA TYR A 64 -6.42 1.17 3.03
C TYR A 64 -6.77 0.58 1.66
N HIS A 65 -7.45 -0.57 1.64
CA HIS A 65 -7.85 -1.20 0.38
C HIS A 65 -8.91 -0.39 -0.39
N ASP A 66 -9.84 0.25 0.32
CA ASP A 66 -10.83 1.16 -0.26
C ASP A 66 -10.11 2.36 -0.90
N TYR A 67 -9.14 2.96 -0.21
CA TYR A 67 -8.31 4.04 -0.77
C TYR A 67 -7.60 3.64 -2.06
N VAL A 68 -6.95 2.47 -2.10
CA VAL A 68 -6.27 1.99 -3.31
C VAL A 68 -7.27 1.75 -4.44
N LEU A 69 -8.43 1.15 -4.16
CA LEU A 69 -9.46 0.86 -5.15
C LEU A 69 -10.06 2.15 -5.74
N ASP A 70 -10.41 3.12 -4.90
CA ASP A 70 -10.97 4.40 -5.32
C ASP A 70 -10.01 5.16 -6.25
N ASN A 71 -8.72 5.16 -5.92
CA ASN A 71 -7.69 5.75 -6.77
C ASN A 71 -7.57 5.00 -8.10
N MET A 72 -7.49 3.66 -8.09
CA MET A 72 -7.46 2.87 -9.33
C MET A 72 -8.68 3.13 -10.21
N GLN A 73 -9.88 3.29 -9.64
CA GLN A 73 -11.09 3.64 -10.39
C GLN A 73 -11.00 5.04 -11.00
N LYS A 74 -10.52 6.04 -10.26
CA LYS A 74 -10.29 7.40 -10.76
C LYS A 74 -9.26 7.40 -11.89
N PHE A 75 -8.13 6.72 -11.70
CA PHE A 75 -7.07 6.60 -12.71
C PHE A 75 -7.58 5.90 -13.95
N ASN A 76 -8.40 4.85 -13.80
CA ASN A 76 -9.01 4.18 -14.93
C ASN A 76 -9.89 5.12 -15.77
N LYS A 77 -10.68 5.99 -15.13
CA LYS A 77 -11.50 7.00 -15.84
C LYS A 77 -10.64 8.03 -16.58
N ILE A 78 -9.49 8.41 -16.02
CA ILE A 78 -8.57 9.39 -16.60
C ILE A 78 -7.73 8.78 -17.74
N ALA A 79 -7.32 7.52 -17.59
CA ALA A 79 -6.43 6.81 -18.50
C ALA A 79 -7.17 6.27 -19.73
N LYS A 80 -8.45 5.88 -19.61
CA LYS A 80 -9.28 5.41 -20.73
C LYS A 80 -8.60 4.31 -21.58
N GLY A 81 -7.89 3.37 -20.92
CA GLY A 81 -7.15 2.29 -21.59
C GLY A 81 -5.68 2.58 -21.88
N ASP A 82 -5.21 3.83 -21.71
CA ASP A 82 -3.78 4.16 -21.80
C ASP A 82 -3.02 3.62 -20.58
N LYS A 83 -2.25 2.54 -20.81
CA LYS A 83 -1.43 1.87 -19.79
C LYS A 83 -0.37 2.79 -19.18
N THR A 84 0.32 3.57 -20.02
CA THR A 84 1.39 4.46 -19.56
C THR A 84 0.84 5.54 -18.64
N LYS A 85 -0.31 6.12 -19.01
CA LYS A 85 -1.00 7.12 -18.19
C LYS A 85 -1.53 6.53 -16.88
N PHE A 86 -2.09 5.33 -16.91
CA PHE A 86 -2.54 4.63 -15.70
C PHE A 86 -1.38 4.39 -14.73
N LEU A 87 -0.26 3.82 -15.23
CA LEU A 87 0.91 3.53 -14.42
C LEU A 87 1.54 4.78 -13.82
N LYS A 88 1.58 5.89 -14.57
CA LYS A 88 2.06 7.19 -14.05
C LYS A 88 1.25 7.68 -12.84
N LEU A 89 -0.07 7.62 -12.93
CA LEU A 89 -0.96 8.02 -11.81
C LEU A 89 -0.87 7.03 -10.64
N TYR A 90 -0.78 5.74 -10.95
CA TYR A 90 -0.62 4.70 -9.94
C TYR A 90 0.68 4.87 -9.16
N ASP A 91 1.78 5.17 -9.84
CA ASP A 91 3.07 5.40 -9.19
C ASP A 91 3.04 6.61 -8.27
N GLN A 92 2.38 7.71 -8.65
CA GLN A 92 2.17 8.86 -7.76
C GLN A 92 1.41 8.48 -6.47
N MET A 93 0.40 7.60 -6.58
CA MET A 93 -0.28 7.06 -5.40
C MET A 93 0.65 6.19 -4.56
N LYS A 94 1.47 5.31 -5.19
CA LYS A 94 2.47 4.52 -4.46
C LYS A 94 3.44 5.41 -3.70
N GLN A 95 3.98 6.46 -4.32
CA GLN A 95 4.91 7.37 -3.66
C GLN A 95 4.29 8.04 -2.44
N LYS A 96 3.01 8.41 -2.49
CA LYS A 96 2.28 8.93 -1.31
C LYS A 96 2.21 7.90 -0.17
N ILE A 97 1.93 6.64 -0.48
CA ILE A 97 1.88 5.55 0.51
C ILE A 97 3.30 5.27 1.05
N ILE A 98 4.32 5.28 0.19
CA ILE A 98 5.72 5.09 0.57
C ILE A 98 6.19 6.20 1.53
N SER A 99 5.85 7.45 1.23
CA SER A 99 6.20 8.59 2.09
C SER A 99 5.41 8.63 3.41
N ASN A 100 4.31 7.87 3.51
CA ASN A 100 3.45 7.82 4.69
C ASN A 100 3.04 6.37 5.01
N PRO A 101 3.97 5.56 5.54
CA PRO A 101 3.73 4.14 5.80
C PRO A 101 2.68 3.89 6.89
N ASP A 102 2.28 4.90 7.68
CA ASP A 102 1.19 4.79 8.65
C ASP A 102 -0.15 4.49 7.98
N MET A 103 -0.32 4.88 6.71
CA MET A 103 -1.48 4.53 5.89
C MET A 103 -1.73 3.02 5.80
N LEU A 104 -0.71 2.20 6.04
CA LEU A 104 -0.83 0.74 6.03
C LEU A 104 -1.57 0.19 7.26
N TYR A 105 -1.84 1.02 8.28
CA TYR A 105 -2.36 0.60 9.57
C TYR A 105 -3.65 1.33 9.96
N LYS A 106 -4.47 0.66 10.76
CA LYS A 106 -5.79 1.15 11.20
C LYS A 106 -5.72 2.52 11.91
N TYR A 107 -4.65 2.78 12.66
CA TYR A 107 -4.50 4.01 13.42
C TYR A 107 -4.58 5.26 12.54
N TYR A 108 -3.91 5.27 11.38
CA TYR A 108 -3.97 6.38 10.43
C TYR A 108 -5.42 6.71 10.04
N TRP A 109 -6.18 5.70 9.63
CA TRP A 109 -7.56 5.87 9.15
C TRP A 109 -8.57 6.26 10.23
N ASN A 110 -8.26 5.98 11.49
CA ASN A 110 -9.12 6.31 12.62
C ASN A 110 -8.87 7.74 13.17
N ASN A 111 -7.80 8.40 12.75
CA ASN A 111 -7.36 9.69 13.31
C ASN A 111 -7.03 10.71 12.19
N GLN A 112 -7.83 10.72 11.12
CA GLN A 112 -7.76 11.74 10.06
C GLN A 112 -8.45 13.04 10.51
#